data_AF-A0A903VPJ7-F1
#
_entry.id   AF-A0A903VPJ7-F1
#
_cell.length_a   1.000
_cell.length_b   1.000
_cell.length_c   1.000
_cell.angle_alpha   90.00
_cell.angle_beta   90.00
_cell.angle_gamma   90.00
#
_symmetry.space_group_name_H-M   'P 1'
#
loop_
_entity.id
_entity.type
_entity.pdbx_description
1 polymer ?
#
loop_
_entity_poly.entity_id
_entity_poly.type
_entity_poly.pdbx_seq_one_letter_code
_entity_poly.pdbx_strand_id
1 'polypeptide(L)'
;MFKAVPVCAGCGSWSGITVSCSKCCKICCIACLNGSELLCRKCQNEPSDVSTTTGKTERPGQSVAASVTGSSPLQSDLCPIHSKLYSIYCNSCNETICGTCVEPEQPHDFHYICSLNVVYRESVAKIEANLTAAEKLHAELQTHTAKYRRNLELLEKELSGGLGRIDALAESSRMHMSRSLTARKKSVEEKMEIPVLYGAVLENFRRKTDRLSKKEFMQQFAELSVESNKLTKIPMDLELQEVEDVGCELISPYQLKEMIYEGFSEAEIDKRVSFSLETTYGVQWDCHVTKANILQIEPIPNDEAIFQFIHELVVIIDHPDYSQSIRKVFQLDKANGSIFDVEEVTRIVDHGYCSKDGDLIICIGIRPANALIEKQLLKHLLEKMASKIEEYDDEYSIQRYQIMSNGFGKDNIVKCPTIYDVNSCSWSFGIKKYSRSSLGVYIQSSNYSATCRAFMEIKYNNNKAIIQRCSLQYFGRTDYGKILHRFDKLDDLDNEDMLLLRYGVRALPDAPS
;
A
#
# COMPACT_ATOMS: atom_id res chain seq x y z
N MET A 1 64.33 -21.81 -5.97
CA MET A 1 63.29 -22.63 -6.64
C MET A 1 63.99 -23.71 -7.44
N PHE A 2 63.94 -24.97 -6.99
CA PHE A 2 64.44 -26.11 -7.78
C PHE A 2 63.45 -26.35 -8.92
N LYS A 3 63.85 -26.11 -10.18
CA LYS A 3 63.05 -26.54 -11.34
C LYS A 3 63.06 -28.07 -11.35
N ALA A 4 61.89 -28.68 -11.20
CA ALA A 4 61.72 -30.12 -11.42
C ALA A 4 62.06 -30.41 -12.88
N VAL A 5 63.19 -31.06 -13.13
CA VAL A 5 63.58 -31.48 -14.47
C VAL A 5 62.94 -32.85 -14.71
N PRO A 6 62.23 -33.05 -15.83
CA PRO A 6 61.59 -34.33 -16.11
C PRO A 6 62.63 -35.45 -16.21
N VAL A 7 62.39 -36.53 -15.45
CA VAL A 7 63.23 -37.72 -15.43
C VAL A 7 62.67 -38.74 -16.42
N CYS A 8 63.52 -39.23 -17.32
CA CYS A 8 63.11 -40.24 -18.30
C CYS A 8 62.64 -41.53 -17.58
N ALA A 9 61.41 -41.96 -17.84
CA ALA A 9 60.85 -43.20 -17.31
C ALA A 9 61.52 -44.47 -17.87
N GLY A 10 62.29 -44.33 -18.95
CA GLY A 10 63.07 -45.41 -19.56
C GLY A 10 64.44 -45.62 -18.92
N CYS A 11 65.24 -44.55 -18.77
CA CYS A 11 66.64 -44.62 -18.33
C CYS A 11 66.93 -43.89 -17.00
N GLY A 12 65.95 -43.24 -16.38
CA GLY A 12 66.12 -42.50 -15.12
C GLY A 12 66.99 -41.24 -15.23
N SER A 13 67.40 -40.86 -16.45
CA SER A 13 68.26 -39.70 -16.69
C SER A 13 67.46 -38.41 -16.77
N TRP A 14 68.08 -37.33 -16.33
CA TRP A 14 67.62 -35.97 -16.50
C TRP A 14 67.87 -35.57 -17.95
N SER A 15 66.86 -35.06 -18.65
CA SER A 15 67.00 -34.66 -20.05
C SER A 15 66.33 -33.31 -20.29
N GLY A 16 67.00 -32.43 -21.03
CA GLY A 16 66.46 -31.12 -21.41
C GLY A 16 65.30 -31.21 -22.41
N ILE A 17 65.17 -32.34 -23.11
CA ILE A 17 64.08 -32.56 -24.07
C ILE A 17 63.49 -33.96 -23.82
N THR A 18 62.23 -33.97 -23.40
CA THR A 18 61.49 -35.20 -23.12
C THR A 18 60.20 -35.25 -23.90
N VAL A 19 59.90 -36.40 -24.48
CA VAL A 19 58.71 -36.65 -25.27
C VAL A 19 57.94 -37.82 -24.65
N SER A 20 56.62 -37.78 -24.71
CA SER A 20 55.78 -38.85 -24.13
C SER A 20 55.67 -40.04 -25.08
N CYS A 21 55.77 -41.25 -24.55
CA CYS A 21 55.58 -42.47 -25.32
C CYS A 21 54.14 -42.57 -25.87
N SER A 22 53.98 -42.86 -27.16
CA SER A 22 52.68 -42.99 -27.83
C SER A 22 51.82 -44.16 -27.32
N LYS A 23 52.41 -45.19 -26.69
CA LYS A 23 51.69 -46.37 -26.15
C LYS A 23 51.40 -46.30 -24.65
N CYS A 24 52.35 -45.86 -23.83
CA CYS A 24 52.21 -45.86 -22.36
C CYS A 24 52.15 -44.49 -21.71
N CYS A 25 52.23 -43.40 -22.49
CA CYS A 25 52.13 -42.02 -22.04
C CYS A 25 53.14 -41.60 -20.97
N LYS A 26 54.22 -42.37 -20.78
CA LYS A 26 55.33 -42.03 -19.87
C LYS A 26 56.36 -41.14 -20.57
N ILE A 27 56.85 -40.15 -19.83
CA ILE A 27 57.87 -39.21 -20.27
C ILE A 27 59.20 -39.94 -20.51
N CYS A 28 59.75 -39.86 -21.73
CA CYS A 28 61.02 -40.48 -22.09
C CYS A 28 61.95 -39.44 -22.74
N CYS A 29 63.26 -39.59 -22.55
CA CYS A 29 64.23 -38.81 -23.31
C CYS A 29 64.22 -39.28 -24.77
N ILE A 30 64.63 -38.40 -25.68
CA ILE A 30 64.70 -38.68 -27.13
C ILE A 30 65.53 -39.96 -27.42
N ALA A 31 66.61 -40.20 -26.68
CA ALA A 31 67.45 -41.39 -26.84
C ALA A 31 66.74 -42.73 -26.47
N CYS A 32 65.67 -42.65 -25.67
CA CYS A 32 64.84 -43.80 -25.29
C CYS A 32 63.61 -44.00 -26.19
N LEU A 33 63.41 -43.11 -27.17
CA LEU A 33 62.32 -43.15 -28.13
C LEU A 33 62.86 -43.52 -29.52
N ASN A 34 62.08 -44.28 -30.27
CA ASN A 34 62.33 -44.44 -31.70
C ASN A 34 61.68 -43.28 -32.45
N GLY A 35 62.46 -42.60 -33.31
CA GLY A 35 62.07 -41.35 -33.97
C GLY A 35 60.87 -41.47 -34.91
N SER A 36 60.57 -42.67 -35.42
CA SER A 36 59.46 -42.88 -36.37
C SER A 36 58.09 -43.11 -35.72
N GLU A 37 58.03 -43.67 -34.50
CA GLU A 37 56.75 -44.06 -33.86
C GLU A 37 56.55 -43.48 -32.45
N LEU A 38 57.53 -42.74 -31.93
CA LEU A 38 57.53 -42.18 -30.56
C LEU A 38 57.19 -43.22 -29.48
N LEU A 39 57.57 -44.48 -29.71
CA LEU A 39 57.43 -45.57 -28.74
C LEU A 39 58.67 -45.64 -27.86
N CYS A 40 58.50 -45.77 -26.55
CA CYS A 40 59.63 -46.01 -25.65
C CYS A 40 60.13 -47.45 -25.79
N ARG A 41 61.42 -47.68 -25.51
CA ARG A 41 62.05 -49.02 -25.60
C ARG A 41 61.30 -50.13 -24.86
N LYS A 42 60.59 -49.83 -23.77
CA LYS A 42 59.76 -50.82 -23.06
C LYS A 42 58.53 -51.23 -23.87
N CYS A 43 57.86 -50.26 -24.49
CA CYS A 43 56.69 -50.50 -25.33
C CYS A 43 57.03 -51.13 -26.69
N GLN A 44 58.30 -51.07 -27.11
CA GLN A 44 58.83 -51.72 -28.31
C GLN A 44 58.98 -53.24 -28.13
N ASN A 45 59.27 -53.70 -26.91
CA ASN A 45 59.58 -55.12 -26.63
C ASN A 45 58.35 -55.94 -26.19
N GLU A 46 57.16 -55.34 -26.15
CA GLU A 46 55.92 -56.08 -25.87
C GLU A 46 55.33 -56.62 -27.18
N PRO A 47 55.11 -57.94 -27.31
CA PRO A 47 54.41 -58.50 -28.47
C PRO A 47 52.99 -57.92 -28.54
N SER A 48 52.58 -57.54 -29.74
CA SER A 48 51.26 -56.95 -30.01
C SER A 48 50.21 -58.05 -30.12
N ASP A 49 49.43 -58.29 -29.06
CA ASP A 49 48.21 -59.10 -29.15
C ASP A 49 47.08 -58.26 -29.75
N VAL A 50 46.87 -58.40 -31.07
CA VAL A 50 45.68 -57.90 -31.76
C VAL A 50 44.85 -59.10 -32.21
N SER A 51 43.85 -59.47 -31.40
CA SER A 51 42.72 -60.28 -31.84
C SER A 51 41.53 -59.35 -32.11
N THR A 52 41.28 -59.07 -33.38
CA THR A 52 40.10 -58.32 -33.85
C THR A 52 38.91 -59.26 -33.89
N THR A 53 37.95 -59.11 -32.97
CA THR A 53 36.60 -59.68 -33.13
C THR A 53 35.68 -58.63 -33.72
N THR A 54 35.23 -58.93 -34.93
CA THR A 54 34.17 -58.25 -35.67
C THR A 54 32.81 -58.41 -34.96
N GLY A 55 32.12 -57.29 -34.73
CA GLY A 55 30.70 -57.26 -34.37
C GLY A 55 29.97 -56.19 -35.18
N LYS A 56 29.22 -56.64 -36.20
CA LYS A 56 28.27 -55.82 -36.97
C LYS A 56 26.96 -55.67 -36.19
N THR A 57 26.39 -54.48 -36.19
CA THR A 57 24.93 -54.30 -36.21
C THR A 57 24.55 -53.08 -37.05
N GLU A 58 23.78 -53.35 -38.11
CA GLU A 58 23.04 -52.45 -39.01
C GLU A 58 21.93 -51.69 -38.24
N ARG A 59 21.31 -50.54 -38.61
CA ARG A 59 20.92 -49.81 -39.85
C ARG A 59 20.16 -48.50 -39.37
N PRO A 60 19.39 -47.71 -40.17
CA PRO A 60 19.61 -47.01 -41.45
C PRO A 60 19.18 -45.50 -41.48
N GLY A 61 19.54 -44.80 -42.55
CA GLY A 61 18.82 -43.61 -43.09
C GLY A 61 19.47 -42.27 -42.72
N GLN A 62 19.67 -41.30 -43.60
CA GLN A 62 19.03 -41.02 -44.87
C GLN A 62 19.96 -40.14 -45.72
N SER A 63 19.98 -40.40 -47.02
CA SER A 63 20.75 -39.70 -48.05
C SER A 63 20.20 -38.30 -48.33
N VAL A 64 21.08 -37.31 -48.44
CA VAL A 64 20.95 -36.25 -49.45
C VAL A 64 22.31 -36.09 -50.12
N ALA A 65 22.36 -36.45 -51.39
CA ALA A 65 23.51 -36.26 -52.25
C ALA A 65 23.42 -34.89 -52.92
N ALA A 66 24.48 -34.09 -52.84
CA ALA A 66 24.85 -33.16 -53.90
C ALA A 66 26.32 -32.76 -53.76
N SER A 67 27.11 -33.23 -54.73
CA SER A 67 28.22 -32.49 -55.35
C SER A 67 29.47 -32.21 -54.50
N VAL A 68 30.37 -33.19 -54.44
CA VAL A 68 31.81 -32.91 -54.41
C VAL A 68 32.50 -33.77 -55.46
N THR A 69 33.01 -33.09 -56.48
CA THR A 69 34.02 -33.56 -57.43
C THR A 69 35.09 -34.36 -56.70
N GLY A 70 35.35 -35.58 -57.18
CA GLY A 70 36.25 -36.54 -56.57
C GLY A 70 37.65 -35.99 -56.29
N SER A 71 37.92 -35.76 -55.01
CA SER A 71 39.22 -36.02 -54.40
C SER A 71 39.06 -37.28 -53.55
N SER A 72 39.97 -38.23 -53.76
CA SER A 72 40.03 -39.46 -52.97
C SER A 72 40.08 -39.11 -51.47
N PRO A 73 39.34 -39.81 -50.56
CA PRO A 73 39.34 -39.52 -49.11
C PRO A 73 40.72 -39.59 -48.43
N LEU A 74 41.74 -40.06 -49.16
CA LEU A 74 43.11 -40.21 -48.69
C LEU A 74 43.98 -38.96 -48.89
N GLN A 75 43.51 -37.93 -49.60
CA GLN A 75 44.29 -36.69 -49.82
C GLN A 75 44.10 -35.62 -48.73
N SER A 76 43.02 -35.68 -47.93
CA SER A 76 42.77 -34.72 -46.85
C SER A 76 43.58 -34.96 -45.59
N ASP A 77 44.15 -36.14 -45.43
CA ASP A 77 44.87 -36.54 -44.21
C ASP A 77 46.40 -36.36 -44.31
N LEU A 78 46.86 -35.85 -45.46
CA LEU A 78 48.28 -35.62 -45.73
C LEU A 78 48.64 -34.14 -45.60
N CYS A 79 49.78 -33.87 -44.98
CA CYS A 79 50.35 -32.54 -44.86
C CYS A 79 50.70 -31.99 -46.25
N PRO A 80 50.33 -30.73 -46.56
CA PRO A 80 50.54 -30.15 -47.89
C PRO A 80 52.01 -29.93 -48.23
N ILE A 81 52.89 -29.81 -47.23
CA ILE A 81 54.32 -29.52 -47.42
C ILE A 81 55.11 -30.82 -47.65
N HIS A 82 54.80 -31.87 -46.89
CA HIS A 82 55.61 -33.09 -46.85
C HIS A 82 54.88 -34.33 -47.36
N SER A 83 53.59 -34.22 -47.71
CA SER A 83 52.73 -35.33 -48.17
C SER A 83 52.72 -36.54 -47.22
N LYS A 84 52.88 -36.30 -45.91
CA LYS A 84 52.85 -37.30 -44.83
C LYS A 84 51.61 -37.12 -43.97
N LEU A 85 51.15 -38.21 -43.34
CA LEU A 85 49.97 -38.18 -42.46
C LEU A 85 50.13 -37.20 -41.30
N TYR A 86 49.04 -36.49 -40.98
CA TYR A 86 48.96 -35.70 -39.76
C TYR A 86 49.05 -36.61 -38.53
N SER A 87 50.00 -36.33 -37.65
CA SER A 87 50.21 -37.09 -36.41
C SER A 87 50.42 -36.20 -35.19
N ILE A 88 50.57 -34.89 -35.41
CA ILE A 88 50.93 -33.90 -34.39
C ILE A 88 49.95 -32.72 -34.47
N TYR A 89 49.61 -32.15 -33.31
CA TYR A 89 48.89 -30.89 -33.20
C TYR A 89 49.85 -29.80 -32.70
N CYS A 90 49.95 -28.69 -33.42
CA CYS A 90 50.72 -27.54 -33.01
C CYS A 90 49.85 -26.60 -32.17
N ASN A 91 50.09 -26.51 -30.87
CA ASN A 91 49.34 -25.60 -29.99
C ASN A 91 49.69 -24.13 -30.25
N SER A 92 50.91 -23.84 -30.72
CA SER A 92 51.33 -22.48 -31.06
C SER A 92 50.62 -21.94 -32.31
N CYS A 93 50.25 -22.82 -33.25
CA CYS A 93 49.59 -22.47 -34.52
C CYS A 93 48.11 -22.85 -34.57
N ASN A 94 47.64 -23.63 -33.58
CA ASN A 94 46.29 -24.17 -33.50
C ASN A 94 45.87 -24.97 -34.75
N GLU A 95 46.76 -25.84 -35.23
CA GLU A 95 46.57 -26.62 -36.45
C GLU A 95 47.21 -28.02 -36.39
N THR A 96 46.76 -28.92 -37.27
CA THR A 96 47.29 -30.28 -37.41
C THR A 96 48.46 -30.32 -38.39
N ILE A 97 49.57 -30.94 -38.01
CA ILE A 97 50.81 -31.03 -38.81
C ILE A 97 51.35 -32.47 -38.86
N CYS A 98 52.21 -32.77 -39.83
CA CYS A 98 52.88 -34.08 -39.89
C CYS A 98 54.20 -34.07 -39.08
N GLY A 99 54.76 -35.26 -38.84
CA GLY A 99 56.00 -35.43 -38.07
C GLY A 99 57.23 -34.72 -38.63
N THR A 100 57.25 -34.37 -39.92
CA THR A 100 58.38 -33.69 -40.55
C THR A 100 58.29 -32.17 -40.45
N CYS A 101 57.13 -31.59 -40.11
CA CYS A 101 56.97 -30.15 -39.91
C CYS A 101 57.74 -29.61 -38.68
N VAL A 102 58.20 -30.50 -37.80
CA VAL A 102 58.85 -30.18 -36.51
C VAL A 102 60.34 -30.54 -36.49
N GLU A 103 60.91 -30.96 -37.62
CA GLU A 103 62.35 -31.25 -37.75
C GLU A 103 63.16 -29.93 -37.77
N PRO A 104 64.48 -29.98 -37.49
CA PRO A 104 65.36 -28.82 -37.59
C PRO A 104 65.21 -28.06 -38.91
N GLU A 105 65.12 -26.74 -38.83
CA GLU A 105 64.93 -25.81 -39.97
C GLU A 105 63.52 -25.84 -40.61
N GLN A 106 62.56 -26.53 -40.01
CA GLN A 106 61.17 -26.56 -40.46
C GLN A 106 60.29 -25.51 -39.74
N PRO A 107 59.09 -25.19 -40.26
CA PRO A 107 58.29 -24.06 -39.75
C PRO A 107 57.86 -24.19 -38.28
N HIS A 108 57.88 -25.39 -37.70
CA HIS A 108 57.45 -25.64 -36.33
C HIS A 108 58.59 -26.13 -35.40
N ASP A 109 59.85 -25.93 -35.80
CA ASP A 109 61.09 -26.42 -35.14
C ASP A 109 61.25 -25.98 -33.65
N PHE A 110 60.44 -25.03 -33.17
CA PHE A 110 60.44 -24.61 -31.75
C PHE A 110 59.03 -24.40 -31.16
N HIS A 111 58.00 -24.90 -31.83
CA HIS A 111 56.62 -24.73 -31.38
C HIS A 111 56.22 -25.74 -30.31
N TYR A 112 55.25 -25.36 -29.47
CA TYR A 112 54.68 -26.29 -28.50
C TYR A 112 53.75 -27.26 -29.21
N ILE A 113 54.13 -28.53 -29.27
CA ILE A 113 53.42 -29.58 -29.99
C ILE A 113 52.90 -30.67 -29.07
N CYS A 114 51.80 -31.30 -29.48
CA CYS A 114 51.18 -32.43 -28.80
C CYS A 114 50.80 -33.50 -29.81
N SER A 115 50.55 -34.73 -29.34
CA SER A 115 50.02 -35.79 -30.21
C SER A 115 48.61 -35.42 -30.66
N LEU A 116 48.34 -35.51 -31.97
CA LEU A 116 47.03 -35.21 -32.53
C LEU A 116 45.92 -36.05 -31.88
N ASN A 117 46.18 -37.34 -31.65
CA ASN A 117 45.23 -38.24 -31.01
C ASN A 117 44.89 -37.86 -29.56
N VAL A 118 45.87 -37.29 -28.84
CA VAL A 118 45.67 -36.83 -27.46
C VAL A 118 44.80 -35.57 -27.45
N VAL A 119 45.18 -34.55 -28.24
CA VAL A 119 44.41 -33.30 -28.35
C VAL A 119 43.00 -33.55 -28.88
N TYR A 120 42.85 -34.47 -29.83
CA TYR A 120 41.55 -34.88 -30.36
C TYR A 120 40.66 -35.48 -29.25
N ARG A 121 41.17 -36.46 -28.48
CA ARG A 121 40.41 -37.08 -27.38
C ARG A 121 40.03 -36.06 -26.30
N GLU A 122 40.96 -35.19 -25.92
CA GLU A 122 40.70 -34.13 -24.93
C GLU A 122 39.67 -33.11 -25.45
N SER A 123 39.76 -32.73 -26.73
CA SER A 123 38.84 -31.79 -27.35
C SER A 123 37.43 -32.37 -27.51
N VAL A 124 37.32 -33.64 -27.93
CA VAL A 124 36.04 -34.35 -28.00
C VAL A 124 35.41 -34.45 -26.61
N ALA A 125 36.17 -34.87 -25.59
CA ALA A 125 35.68 -34.96 -24.23
C ALA A 125 35.19 -33.60 -23.69
N LYS A 126 35.89 -32.50 -24.04
CA LYS A 126 35.48 -31.13 -23.67
C LYS A 126 34.18 -30.72 -24.37
N ILE A 127 34.02 -31.05 -25.65
CA ILE A 127 32.80 -30.75 -26.41
C ILE A 127 31.61 -31.57 -25.85
N GLU A 128 31.81 -32.87 -25.60
CA GLU A 128 30.79 -33.74 -25.01
C GLU A 128 30.34 -33.25 -23.62
N ALA A 129 31.28 -32.79 -22.78
CA ALA A 129 30.95 -32.18 -21.50
C ALA A 129 30.12 -30.90 -21.65
N ASN A 130 30.48 -30.04 -22.60
CA ASN A 130 29.72 -28.82 -22.89
C ASN A 130 28.30 -29.12 -23.42
N LEU A 131 28.16 -30.12 -24.30
CA LEU A 131 26.87 -30.56 -24.82
C LEU A 131 25.98 -31.12 -23.70
N THR A 132 26.54 -31.94 -22.81
CA THR A 132 25.82 -32.47 -21.64
C THR A 132 25.32 -31.34 -20.73
N ALA A 133 26.15 -30.30 -20.51
CA ALA A 133 25.75 -29.12 -19.75
C ALA A 133 24.62 -28.33 -20.44
N ALA A 134 24.68 -28.18 -21.76
CA ALA A 134 23.65 -27.51 -22.55
C ALA A 134 22.32 -28.27 -22.54
N GLU A 135 22.35 -29.61 -22.60
CA GLU A 135 21.16 -30.46 -22.47
C GLU A 135 20.49 -30.30 -21.10
N LYS A 136 21.28 -30.24 -20.03
CA LYS A 136 20.77 -29.99 -18.68
C LYS A 136 20.07 -28.62 -18.59
N LEU A 137 20.70 -27.57 -19.15
CA LEU A 137 20.10 -26.23 -19.19
C LEU A 137 18.81 -26.21 -20.00
N HIS A 138 18.76 -26.92 -21.14
CA HIS A 138 17.56 -27.02 -21.96
C HIS A 138 16.41 -27.69 -21.19
N ALA A 139 16.69 -28.78 -20.47
CA ALA A 139 15.70 -29.45 -19.63
C ALA A 139 15.18 -28.51 -18.51
N GLU A 140 16.06 -27.76 -17.85
CA GLU A 140 15.68 -26.75 -16.86
C GLU A 140 14.75 -25.68 -17.47
N LEU A 141 15.11 -25.12 -18.63
CA LEU A 141 14.30 -24.12 -19.33
C LEU A 141 12.91 -24.65 -19.76
N GLN A 142 12.81 -25.92 -20.17
CA GLN A 142 11.52 -26.54 -20.46
C GLN A 142 10.63 -26.60 -19.21
N THR A 143 11.18 -26.90 -18.04
CA THR A 143 10.39 -26.88 -16.79
C THR A 143 9.91 -25.46 -16.43
N HIS A 144 10.72 -24.44 -16.72
CA HIS A 144 10.32 -23.04 -16.53
C HIS A 144 9.19 -22.61 -17.48
N THR A 145 9.21 -23.10 -18.72
CA THR A 145 8.16 -22.79 -19.72
C THR A 145 6.77 -23.22 -19.24
N ALA A 146 6.66 -24.41 -18.65
CA ALA A 146 5.40 -24.89 -18.08
C ALA A 146 4.95 -24.03 -16.87
N LYS A 147 5.88 -23.60 -16.02
CA LYS A 147 5.60 -22.69 -14.90
C LYS A 147 5.10 -21.33 -15.37
N TYR A 148 5.71 -20.76 -16.40
CA TYR A 148 5.28 -19.47 -16.96
C TYR A 148 3.90 -19.54 -17.59
N ARG A 149 3.59 -20.62 -18.32
CA ARG A 149 2.24 -20.83 -18.87
C ARG A 149 1.18 -20.89 -17.77
N ARG A 150 1.43 -21.67 -16.71
CA ARG A 150 0.55 -21.73 -15.55
C ARG A 150 0.39 -20.38 -14.86
N ASN A 151 1.48 -19.61 -14.71
CA ASN A 151 1.41 -18.28 -14.13
C ASN A 151 0.55 -17.33 -14.97
N LEU A 152 0.62 -17.41 -16.29
CA LEU A 152 -0.22 -16.62 -17.20
C LEU A 152 -1.70 -16.96 -17.03
N GLU A 153 -2.05 -18.25 -17.01
CA GLU A 153 -3.43 -18.70 -16.75
C GLU A 153 -3.95 -18.23 -15.38
N LEU A 154 -3.09 -18.24 -14.34
CA LEU A 154 -3.45 -17.74 -13.02
C LEU A 154 -3.67 -16.22 -13.01
N LEU A 155 -2.84 -15.44 -13.71
CA LEU A 155 -3.01 -14.00 -13.83
C LEU A 155 -4.32 -13.63 -14.55
N GLU A 156 -4.65 -14.34 -15.64
CA GLU A 156 -5.91 -14.16 -16.37
C GLU A 156 -7.12 -14.50 -15.49
N LYS A 157 -7.03 -15.60 -14.72
CA LYS A 157 -8.08 -15.98 -13.77
C LYS A 157 -8.26 -14.96 -12.66
N GLU A 158 -7.17 -14.43 -12.10
CA GLU A 158 -7.24 -13.38 -11.06
C GLU A 158 -7.81 -12.08 -11.61
N LEU A 159 -7.47 -11.70 -12.84
CA LEU A 159 -8.07 -10.54 -13.51
C LEU A 159 -9.58 -10.72 -13.69
N SER A 160 -10.00 -11.85 -14.25
CA SER A 160 -11.43 -12.18 -14.42
C SER A 160 -12.18 -12.20 -13.09
N GLY A 161 -11.59 -12.82 -12.06
CA GLY A 161 -12.16 -12.82 -10.71
C GLY A 161 -12.24 -11.42 -10.09
N GLY A 162 -11.23 -10.57 -10.34
CA GLY A 162 -11.22 -9.17 -9.92
C GLY A 162 -12.34 -8.35 -10.54
N LEU A 163 -12.52 -8.44 -11.86
CA LEU A 163 -13.60 -7.78 -12.59
C LEU A 163 -14.98 -8.25 -12.10
N GLY A 164 -15.16 -9.57 -11.93
CA GLY A 164 -16.42 -10.11 -11.41
C GLY A 164 -16.77 -9.62 -10.00
N ARG A 165 -15.78 -9.36 -9.13
CA ARG A 165 -16.00 -8.75 -7.81
C ARG A 165 -16.44 -7.29 -7.92
N ILE A 166 -15.87 -6.52 -8.85
CA ILE A 166 -16.25 -5.12 -9.10
C ILE A 166 -17.70 -5.06 -9.61
N ASP A 167 -18.06 -5.92 -10.56
CA ASP A 167 -19.41 -5.97 -11.12
C ASP A 167 -20.45 -6.34 -10.06
N ALA A 168 -20.15 -7.36 -9.24
CA ALA A 168 -21.03 -7.76 -8.14
C ALA A 168 -21.24 -6.64 -7.11
N LEU A 169 -20.18 -5.89 -6.79
CA LEU A 169 -20.27 -4.75 -5.89
C LEU A 169 -21.13 -3.63 -6.49
N ALA A 170 -20.91 -3.27 -7.75
CA ALA A 170 -21.68 -2.25 -8.44
C ALA A 170 -23.17 -2.62 -8.60
N GLU A 171 -23.48 -3.89 -8.87
CA GLU A 171 -24.87 -4.37 -8.93
C GLU A 171 -25.53 -4.35 -7.54
N SER A 172 -24.82 -4.77 -6.49
CA SER A 172 -25.32 -4.71 -5.11
C SER A 172 -25.69 -3.28 -4.70
N SER A 173 -24.80 -2.31 -4.97
CA SER A 173 -25.05 -0.91 -4.66
C SER A 173 -26.20 -0.31 -5.49
N ARG A 174 -26.32 -0.67 -6.78
CA ARG A 174 -27.47 -0.27 -7.62
C ARG A 174 -28.79 -0.81 -7.07
N MET A 175 -28.83 -2.08 -6.67
CA MET A 175 -30.02 -2.68 -6.04
C MET A 175 -30.38 -1.97 -4.73
N HIS A 176 -29.40 -1.64 -3.90
CA HIS A 176 -29.62 -0.90 -2.65
C HIS A 176 -30.22 0.48 -2.93
N MET A 177 -29.64 1.26 -3.85
CA MET A 177 -30.15 2.59 -4.23
C MET A 177 -31.59 2.51 -4.72
N SER A 178 -31.91 1.53 -5.58
CA SER A 178 -33.27 1.33 -6.11
C SER A 178 -34.29 1.00 -5.02
N ARG A 179 -33.91 0.14 -4.06
CA ARG A 179 -34.75 -0.18 -2.89
C ARG A 179 -34.94 1.03 -1.98
N SER A 180 -33.87 1.76 -1.69
CA SER A 180 -33.91 3.00 -0.90
C SER A 180 -34.86 4.02 -1.53
N LEU A 181 -34.70 4.30 -2.83
CA LEU A 181 -35.57 5.21 -3.57
C LEU A 181 -37.03 4.76 -3.54
N THR A 182 -37.30 3.47 -3.76
CA THR A 182 -38.66 2.92 -3.75
C THR A 182 -39.31 3.09 -2.38
N ALA A 183 -38.58 2.83 -1.29
CA ALA A 183 -39.07 3.00 0.07
C ALA A 183 -39.36 4.48 0.39
N ARG A 184 -38.45 5.39 0.02
CA ARG A 184 -38.66 6.84 0.20
C ARG A 184 -39.84 7.34 -0.61
N LYS A 185 -39.95 6.97 -1.89
CA LYS A 185 -41.09 7.32 -2.74
C LYS A 185 -42.40 6.88 -2.11
N LYS A 186 -42.50 5.65 -1.63
CA LYS A 186 -43.68 5.14 -0.93
C LYS A 186 -44.02 5.99 0.30
N SER A 187 -43.01 6.36 1.09
CA SER A 187 -43.21 7.21 2.27
C SER A 187 -43.72 8.61 1.89
N VAL A 188 -43.19 9.22 0.83
CA VAL A 188 -43.70 10.50 0.31
C VAL A 188 -45.14 10.36 -0.19
N GLU A 189 -45.46 9.32 -0.95
CA GLU A 189 -46.81 9.04 -1.44
C GLU A 189 -47.80 8.89 -0.28
N GLU A 190 -47.44 8.14 0.76
CA GLU A 190 -48.23 8.01 1.99
C GLU A 190 -48.43 9.36 2.69
N LYS A 191 -47.37 10.18 2.79
CA LYS A 191 -47.46 11.54 3.34
C LYS A 191 -48.37 12.45 2.50
N MET A 192 -48.40 12.29 1.17
CA MET A 192 -49.25 13.07 0.27
C MET A 192 -50.76 12.76 0.44
N GLU A 193 -51.12 11.56 0.90
CA GLU A 193 -52.52 11.21 1.16
C GLU A 193 -53.06 11.82 2.46
N ILE A 194 -52.18 12.16 3.41
CA ILE A 194 -52.57 12.66 4.74
C ILE A 194 -53.47 13.91 4.66
N PRO A 195 -53.14 14.98 3.90
CA PRO A 195 -53.99 16.16 3.80
C PRO A 195 -55.38 15.86 3.21
N VAL A 196 -55.47 14.91 2.27
CA VAL A 196 -56.74 14.51 1.63
C VAL A 196 -57.64 13.80 2.64
N LEU A 197 -57.09 12.81 3.35
CA LEU A 197 -57.81 12.07 4.39
C LEU A 197 -58.24 12.99 5.53
N TYR A 198 -57.33 13.85 5.98
CA TYR A 198 -57.59 14.81 7.04
C TYR A 198 -58.65 15.85 6.62
N GLY A 199 -58.62 16.31 5.36
CA GLY A 199 -59.66 17.17 4.79
C GLY A 199 -61.05 16.50 4.79
N ALA A 200 -61.13 15.21 4.47
CA ALA A 200 -62.39 14.46 4.54
C ALA A 200 -62.91 14.33 5.98
N VAL A 201 -62.04 14.15 6.97
CA VAL A 201 -62.40 14.13 8.39
C VAL A 201 -62.93 15.49 8.85
N LEU A 202 -62.25 16.59 8.50
CA LEU A 202 -62.70 17.95 8.81
C LEU A 202 -64.08 18.25 8.22
N GLU A 203 -64.28 17.87 6.96
CA GLU A 203 -65.55 18.08 6.25
C GLU A 203 -66.69 17.24 6.85
N ASN A 204 -66.40 15.98 7.24
CA ASN A 204 -67.39 15.15 7.93
C ASN A 204 -67.74 15.71 9.32
N PHE A 205 -66.75 16.21 10.06
CA PHE A 205 -66.97 16.86 11.35
C PHE A 205 -67.83 18.13 11.20
N ARG A 206 -67.56 18.97 10.19
CA ARG A 206 -68.41 20.13 9.85
C ARG A 206 -69.85 19.72 9.53
N ARG A 207 -70.04 18.72 8.66
CA ARG A 207 -71.38 18.23 8.34
C ARG A 207 -72.11 17.66 9.57
N LYS A 208 -71.39 16.98 10.46
CA LYS A 208 -71.93 16.49 11.74
C LYS A 208 -72.42 17.65 12.59
N THR A 209 -71.63 18.71 12.74
CA THR A 209 -72.03 19.90 13.52
C THR A 209 -73.19 20.67 12.89
N ASP A 210 -73.21 20.82 11.57
CA ASP A 210 -74.23 21.60 10.85
C ASP A 210 -75.62 20.94 10.86
N ARG A 211 -75.67 19.61 11.04
CA ARG A 211 -76.92 18.84 11.09
C ARG A 211 -77.59 18.82 12.47
N LEU A 212 -76.90 19.28 13.52
CA LEU A 212 -77.45 19.31 14.87
C LEU A 212 -78.35 20.54 15.05
N SER A 213 -79.51 20.34 15.67
CA SER A 213 -80.29 21.48 16.15
C SER A 213 -79.56 22.18 17.31
N LYS A 214 -79.91 23.44 17.59
CA LYS A 214 -79.31 24.22 18.69
C LYS A 214 -79.31 23.48 20.04
N LYS A 215 -80.37 22.71 20.33
CA LYS A 215 -80.48 21.94 21.57
C LYS A 215 -79.52 20.75 21.59
N GLU A 216 -79.45 19.99 20.50
CA GLU A 216 -78.59 18.80 20.38
C GLU A 216 -77.11 19.19 20.37
N PHE A 217 -76.77 20.31 19.72
CA PHE A 217 -75.43 20.87 19.74
C PHE A 217 -74.98 21.21 21.17
N MET A 218 -75.81 21.93 21.93
CA MET A 218 -75.47 22.31 23.31
C MET A 218 -75.38 21.10 24.26
N GLN A 219 -76.12 20.02 24.00
CA GLN A 219 -76.01 18.77 24.76
C GLN A 219 -74.70 18.02 24.46
N GLN A 220 -74.18 18.10 23.23
CA GLN A 220 -72.96 17.41 22.79
C GLN A 220 -71.72 18.32 22.78
N PHE A 221 -71.84 19.59 23.20
CA PHE A 221 -70.79 20.60 23.05
C PHE A 221 -69.46 20.19 23.68
N ALA A 222 -69.49 19.60 24.89
CA ALA A 222 -68.28 19.16 25.57
C ALA A 222 -67.52 18.09 24.75
N GLU A 223 -68.23 17.14 24.16
CA GLU A 223 -67.64 16.10 23.32
C GLU A 223 -67.14 16.65 21.98
N LEU A 224 -67.94 17.50 21.32
CA LEU A 224 -67.57 18.16 20.07
C LEU A 224 -66.35 19.08 20.25
N SER A 225 -66.25 19.78 21.37
CA SER A 225 -65.10 20.62 21.69
C SER A 225 -63.83 19.79 21.87
N VAL A 226 -63.91 18.64 22.54
CA VAL A 226 -62.78 17.72 22.69
C VAL A 226 -62.38 17.12 21.33
N GLU A 227 -63.34 16.72 20.50
CA GLU A 227 -63.11 16.18 19.16
C GLU A 227 -62.47 17.25 18.24
N SER A 228 -62.98 18.48 18.26
CA SER A 228 -62.40 19.62 17.54
C SER A 228 -60.97 19.96 17.99
N ASN A 229 -60.69 19.93 19.29
CA ASN A 229 -59.35 20.19 19.83
C ASN A 229 -58.35 19.09 19.45
N LYS A 230 -58.81 17.86 19.20
CA LYS A 230 -57.97 16.79 18.65
C LYS A 230 -57.66 17.02 17.17
N LEU A 231 -58.63 17.54 16.41
CA LEU A 231 -58.42 17.89 15.02
C LEU A 231 -57.36 19.00 14.88
N THR A 232 -57.37 20.03 15.72
CA THR A 232 -56.36 21.12 15.65
C THR A 232 -54.91 20.71 15.90
N LYS A 233 -54.67 19.47 16.33
CA LYS A 233 -53.31 18.92 16.48
C LYS A 233 -52.95 18.23 15.17
N ILE A 234 -52.01 18.82 14.42
CA ILE A 234 -51.44 18.17 13.22
C ILE A 234 -50.88 16.82 13.68
N PRO A 235 -51.33 15.70 13.12
CA PRO A 235 -51.07 14.38 13.70
C PRO A 235 -49.62 13.92 13.58
N MET A 236 -48.76 14.59 12.81
CA MET A 236 -47.40 14.13 12.55
C MET A 236 -46.48 15.25 12.05
N ASP A 237 -45.18 14.99 12.18
CA ASP A 237 -44.14 15.79 11.57
C ASP A 237 -44.23 15.68 10.04
N LEU A 238 -44.62 16.77 9.40
CA LEU A 238 -44.68 16.90 7.94
C LEU A 238 -43.35 17.40 7.38
N GLU A 239 -42.25 17.02 8.02
CA GLU A 239 -40.91 17.30 7.51
C GLU A 239 -40.79 16.77 6.07
N LEU A 240 -40.37 17.68 5.20
CA LEU A 240 -40.00 17.40 3.83
C LEU A 240 -38.91 16.34 3.84
N GLN A 241 -39.08 15.31 3.04
CA GLN A 241 -38.08 14.26 2.95
C GLN A 241 -36.88 14.77 2.15
N GLU A 242 -35.67 14.62 2.69
CA GLU A 242 -34.42 14.99 2.03
C GLU A 242 -34.33 14.32 0.64
N VAL A 243 -34.28 15.15 -0.41
CA VAL A 243 -34.22 14.74 -1.83
C VAL A 243 -32.77 14.70 -2.33
N GLU A 244 -31.82 15.05 -1.47
CA GLU A 244 -30.50 15.52 -1.89
C GLU A 244 -29.52 14.36 -2.19
N ASP A 245 -29.71 13.21 -1.52
CA ASP A 245 -28.98 11.96 -1.76
C ASP A 245 -29.82 10.70 -1.49
N VAL A 246 -29.90 9.78 -2.44
CA VAL A 246 -30.61 8.49 -2.34
C VAL A 246 -29.87 7.48 -1.44
N GLY A 247 -28.60 7.75 -1.16
CA GLY A 247 -27.71 6.92 -0.35
C GLY A 247 -27.12 5.76 -1.14
N CYS A 248 -25.79 5.70 -1.21
CA CYS A 248 -25.03 4.63 -1.86
C CYS A 248 -23.78 4.33 -1.03
N GLU A 249 -23.45 3.07 -0.81
CA GLU A 249 -22.24 2.69 -0.07
C GLU A 249 -20.94 3.02 -0.82
N LEU A 250 -21.00 3.16 -2.15
CA LEU A 250 -19.84 3.46 -3.00
C LEU A 250 -19.66 4.96 -3.28
N ILE A 251 -20.60 5.79 -2.84
CA ILE A 251 -20.58 7.22 -3.09
C ILE A 251 -20.82 7.90 -1.75
N SER A 252 -19.82 8.64 -1.26
CA SER A 252 -19.95 9.38 -0.02
C SER A 252 -21.17 10.30 -0.07
N PRO A 253 -21.98 10.35 1.00
CA PRO A 253 -23.10 11.27 1.04
C PRO A 253 -22.60 12.71 1.09
N TYR A 254 -23.36 13.64 0.52
CA TYR A 254 -23.15 15.05 0.81
C TYR A 254 -23.53 15.33 2.25
N GLN A 255 -22.66 16.04 2.98
CA GLN A 255 -23.07 16.73 4.20
C GLN A 255 -23.41 18.15 3.80
N LEU A 256 -24.71 18.40 3.62
CA LEU A 256 -25.20 19.70 3.19
C LEU A 256 -25.26 20.65 4.37
N LYS A 257 -24.74 21.85 4.14
CA LYS A 257 -24.84 22.95 5.08
C LYS A 257 -25.65 24.06 4.44
N GLU A 258 -26.74 24.39 5.11
CA GLU A 258 -27.52 25.58 4.79
C GLU A 258 -26.76 26.84 5.25
N MET A 259 -26.70 27.84 4.38
CA MET A 259 -26.33 29.20 4.74
C MET A 259 -27.42 30.16 4.29
N ILE A 260 -27.60 31.21 5.09
CA ILE A 260 -28.51 32.32 4.77
C ILE A 260 -27.66 33.52 4.38
N TYR A 261 -27.86 34.01 3.16
CA TYR A 261 -27.32 35.28 2.70
C TYR A 261 -28.36 36.37 3.00
N GLU A 262 -28.20 37.03 4.14
CA GLU A 262 -29.11 38.06 4.62
C GLU A 262 -29.14 39.30 3.71
N GLY A 263 -30.34 39.75 3.37
CA GLY A 263 -30.60 40.89 2.50
C GLY A 263 -29.99 40.73 1.10
N PHE A 264 -29.93 39.50 0.57
CA PHE A 264 -29.32 39.21 -0.72
C PHE A 264 -29.89 40.05 -1.86
N SER A 265 -31.20 40.27 -1.93
CA SER A 265 -31.86 41.06 -2.99
C SER A 265 -31.31 42.49 -3.06
N GLU A 266 -31.16 43.15 -1.92
CA GLU A 266 -30.73 44.56 -1.79
C GLU A 266 -29.22 44.73 -1.61
N ALA A 267 -28.48 43.65 -1.38
CA ALA A 267 -27.03 43.71 -1.16
C ALA A 267 -26.27 44.36 -2.32
N GLU A 268 -25.19 45.09 -2.01
CA GLU A 268 -24.28 45.63 -3.02
C GLU A 268 -23.61 44.51 -3.83
N ILE A 269 -23.30 44.80 -5.09
CA ILE A 269 -22.47 43.92 -5.93
C ILE A 269 -21.08 43.81 -5.28
N ASP A 270 -20.47 42.64 -5.40
CA ASP A 270 -19.20 42.22 -4.78
C ASP A 270 -19.25 42.02 -3.26
N LYS A 271 -20.43 42.10 -2.63
CA LYS A 271 -20.57 41.71 -1.23
C LYS A 271 -20.29 40.20 -1.08
N ARG A 272 -19.36 39.87 -0.18
CA ARG A 272 -18.90 38.51 0.13
C ARG A 272 -19.35 38.09 1.53
N VAL A 273 -19.95 36.91 1.64
CA VAL A 273 -20.31 36.27 2.91
C VAL A 273 -19.51 34.98 3.03
N SER A 274 -18.99 34.70 4.22
CA SER A 274 -18.12 33.54 4.46
C SER A 274 -18.70 32.65 5.55
N PHE A 275 -18.56 31.34 5.38
CA PHE A 275 -18.94 30.35 6.37
C PHE A 275 -18.01 29.14 6.28
N SER A 276 -17.92 28.35 7.35
CA SER A 276 -17.09 27.15 7.35
C SER A 276 -17.94 25.90 7.26
N LEU A 277 -17.58 24.96 6.39
CA LEU A 277 -18.25 23.69 6.13
C LEU A 277 -17.33 22.56 6.59
N GLU A 278 -17.79 21.74 7.54
CA GLU A 278 -17.09 20.53 7.94
C GLU A 278 -17.70 19.33 7.24
N THR A 279 -16.84 18.52 6.61
CA THR A 279 -17.24 17.31 5.88
C THR A 279 -17.17 16.07 6.76
N THR A 280 -17.87 15.00 6.35
CA THR A 280 -17.96 13.73 7.12
C THR A 280 -16.61 13.06 7.37
N TYR A 281 -15.62 13.34 6.51
CA TYR A 281 -14.25 12.82 6.59
C TYR A 281 -13.29 13.78 7.33
N GLY A 282 -13.83 14.80 8.03
CA GLY A 282 -13.09 15.64 8.96
C GLY A 282 -12.25 16.74 8.30
N VAL A 283 -12.56 17.10 7.04
CA VAL A 283 -11.94 18.26 6.37
C VAL A 283 -12.87 19.45 6.50
N GLN A 284 -12.29 20.58 6.93
CA GLN A 284 -12.96 21.85 7.05
C GLN A 284 -12.68 22.71 5.82
N TRP A 285 -13.73 23.28 5.26
CA TRP A 285 -13.71 24.13 4.08
C TRP A 285 -14.25 25.51 4.42
N ASP A 286 -13.45 26.54 4.21
CA ASP A 286 -13.90 27.92 4.26
C ASP A 286 -14.52 28.28 2.91
N CYS A 287 -15.84 28.44 2.94
CA CYS A 287 -16.64 28.70 1.76
C CYS A 287 -17.00 30.18 1.72
N HIS A 288 -16.84 30.79 0.55
CA HIS A 288 -17.15 32.18 0.33
C HIS A 288 -18.18 32.32 -0.78
N VAL A 289 -19.23 33.09 -0.50
CA VAL A 289 -20.30 33.36 -1.45
C VAL A 289 -20.29 34.85 -1.79
N THR A 290 -20.12 35.15 -3.07
CA THR A 290 -20.01 36.53 -3.57
C THR A 290 -21.18 36.84 -4.49
N LYS A 291 -21.88 37.95 -4.22
CA LYS A 291 -22.92 38.49 -5.09
C LYS A 291 -22.27 39.36 -6.18
N ALA A 292 -21.85 38.77 -7.29
CA ALA A 292 -21.44 39.54 -8.48
C ALA A 292 -22.63 39.71 -9.45
N ASN A 293 -22.39 39.88 -10.74
CA ASN A 293 -23.47 39.72 -11.75
C ASN A 293 -23.99 38.27 -11.80
N ILE A 294 -23.12 37.33 -11.44
CA ILE A 294 -23.41 35.91 -11.25
C ILE A 294 -23.07 35.59 -9.80
N LEU A 295 -23.90 34.80 -9.13
CA LEU A 295 -23.61 34.30 -7.79
C LEU A 295 -22.40 33.37 -7.87
N GLN A 296 -21.35 33.69 -7.12
CA GLN A 296 -20.09 32.94 -7.12
C GLN A 296 -19.87 32.23 -5.79
N ILE A 297 -19.35 31.00 -5.85
CA ILE A 297 -18.97 30.22 -4.66
C ILE A 297 -17.51 29.83 -4.77
N GLU A 298 -16.76 30.08 -3.70
CA GLU A 298 -15.35 29.75 -3.57
C GLU A 298 -15.09 28.89 -2.31
N PRO A 299 -14.97 27.55 -2.43
CA PRO A 299 -14.57 26.69 -1.34
C PRO A 299 -13.03 26.58 -1.24
N ILE A 300 -12.50 26.80 -0.04
CA ILE A 300 -11.07 26.73 0.26
C ILE A 300 -10.87 25.75 1.42
N PRO A 301 -10.14 24.63 1.24
CA PRO A 301 -9.87 23.70 2.33
C PRO A 301 -8.87 24.32 3.31
N ASN A 302 -8.97 23.95 4.58
CA ASN A 302 -8.02 24.34 5.61
C ASN A 302 -6.58 23.82 5.38
N ASP A 303 -6.42 22.85 4.48
CA ASP A 303 -5.16 22.28 4.05
C ASP A 303 -5.10 22.23 2.53
N GLU A 304 -4.16 22.97 1.93
CA GLU A 304 -4.00 23.01 0.47
C GLU A 304 -3.67 21.64 -0.14
N ALA A 305 -3.10 20.72 0.64
CA ALA A 305 -2.84 19.36 0.16
C ALA A 305 -4.13 18.63 -0.23
N ILE A 306 -5.29 19.05 0.30
CA ILE A 306 -6.59 18.49 -0.04
C ILE A 306 -6.96 18.71 -1.52
N PHE A 307 -6.48 19.81 -2.13
CA PHE A 307 -6.73 20.08 -3.55
C PHE A 307 -6.08 19.08 -4.52
N GLN A 308 -5.17 18.22 -4.04
CA GLN A 308 -4.64 17.12 -4.86
C GLN A 308 -5.69 16.01 -5.11
N PHE A 309 -6.75 15.98 -4.30
CA PHE A 309 -7.86 15.05 -4.44
C PHE A 309 -9.03 15.74 -5.11
N ILE A 310 -9.65 15.07 -6.09
CA ILE A 310 -10.78 15.62 -6.84
C ILE A 310 -12.05 15.51 -5.98
N HIS A 311 -12.71 16.64 -5.77
CA HIS A 311 -13.96 16.72 -5.02
C HIS A 311 -15.12 17.14 -5.94
N GLU A 312 -16.35 16.86 -5.51
CA GLU A 312 -17.57 17.40 -6.07
C GLU A 312 -18.15 18.42 -5.10
N LEU A 313 -18.37 19.64 -5.59
CA LEU A 313 -19.15 20.68 -4.92
C LEU A 313 -20.58 20.61 -5.47
N VAL A 314 -21.57 20.50 -4.59
CA VAL A 314 -22.98 20.70 -4.96
C VAL A 314 -23.49 21.99 -4.32
N VAL A 315 -24.28 22.73 -5.10
CA VAL A 315 -24.93 23.96 -4.70
C VAL A 315 -26.41 23.84 -5.03
N ILE A 316 -27.24 24.01 -4.02
CA ILE A 316 -28.70 23.93 -4.12
C ILE A 316 -29.30 25.25 -3.65
N ILE A 317 -30.17 25.82 -4.47
CA ILE A 317 -30.98 27.00 -4.13
C ILE A 317 -32.42 26.60 -4.37
N ASP A 318 -33.18 26.49 -3.29
CA ASP A 318 -34.58 26.10 -3.36
C ASP A 318 -35.46 27.23 -3.88
N HIS A 319 -36.53 26.83 -4.56
CA HIS A 319 -37.57 27.71 -5.05
C HIS A 319 -38.93 27.20 -4.56
N PRO A 320 -39.91 28.09 -4.25
CA PRO A 320 -41.25 27.66 -3.82
C PRO A 320 -41.94 26.68 -4.78
N ASP A 321 -41.63 26.79 -6.07
CA ASP A 321 -41.88 25.75 -7.08
C ASP A 321 -40.61 24.90 -7.26
N TYR A 322 -40.62 23.69 -6.69
CA TYR A 322 -39.51 22.73 -6.72
C TYR A 322 -39.05 22.35 -8.14
N SER A 323 -39.89 22.52 -9.17
CA SER A 323 -39.46 22.26 -10.55
C SER A 323 -38.44 23.29 -11.07
N GLN A 324 -38.31 24.41 -10.36
CA GLN A 324 -37.40 25.50 -10.69
C GLN A 324 -36.19 25.57 -9.74
N SER A 325 -36.10 24.72 -8.70
CA SER A 325 -34.95 24.70 -7.80
C SER A 325 -33.64 24.55 -8.59
N ILE A 326 -32.64 25.35 -8.24
CA ILE A 326 -31.33 25.32 -8.88
C ILE A 326 -30.50 24.27 -8.17
N ARG A 327 -29.97 23.29 -8.91
CA ARG A 327 -29.00 22.32 -8.41
C ARG A 327 -27.84 22.22 -9.39
N LYS A 328 -26.67 22.72 -8.98
CA LYS A 328 -25.44 22.65 -9.77
C LYS A 328 -24.38 21.81 -9.07
N VAL A 329 -23.68 20.99 -9.85
CA VAL A 329 -22.58 20.15 -9.39
C VAL A 329 -21.33 20.58 -10.15
N PHE A 330 -20.26 20.87 -9.42
CA PHE A 330 -18.98 21.31 -9.94
C PHE A 330 -17.88 20.35 -9.51
N GLN A 331 -16.90 20.16 -10.38
CA GLN A 331 -15.68 19.43 -10.04
C GLN A 331 -14.65 20.39 -9.46
N LEU A 332 -14.27 20.12 -8.21
CA LEU A 332 -13.30 20.89 -7.45
C LEU A 332 -11.95 20.19 -7.49
N ASP A 333 -11.01 20.76 -8.24
CA ASP A 333 -9.62 20.35 -8.27
C ASP A 333 -8.72 21.57 -8.52
N LYS A 334 -7.40 21.39 -8.31
CA LYS A 334 -6.42 22.47 -8.47
C LYS A 334 -6.38 23.07 -9.88
N ALA A 335 -6.82 22.34 -10.91
CA ALA A 335 -6.74 22.79 -12.29
C ALA A 335 -7.92 23.66 -12.72
N ASN A 336 -9.12 23.40 -12.18
CA ASN A 336 -10.36 24.09 -12.56
C ASN A 336 -10.58 25.43 -11.82
N GLY A 337 -9.67 25.80 -10.91
CA GLY A 337 -9.81 27.00 -10.08
C GLY A 337 -10.72 26.79 -8.86
N SER A 338 -10.74 27.78 -7.98
CA SER A 338 -11.52 27.74 -6.73
C SER A 338 -12.86 28.46 -6.82
N ILE A 339 -13.17 29.20 -7.89
CA ILE A 339 -14.38 30.05 -7.98
C ILE A 339 -15.35 29.45 -9.00
N PHE A 340 -16.60 29.23 -8.57
CA PHE A 340 -17.65 28.62 -9.39
C PHE A 340 -18.82 29.57 -9.59
N ASP A 341 -19.18 29.79 -10.85
CA ASP A 341 -20.35 30.57 -11.27
C ASP A 341 -21.62 29.73 -11.11
N VAL A 342 -22.48 30.10 -10.15
CA VAL A 342 -23.69 29.38 -9.81
C VAL A 342 -24.86 29.81 -10.67
N GLU A 343 -25.33 31.05 -10.61
CA GLU A 343 -26.49 31.48 -11.40
C GLU A 343 -26.52 33.02 -11.51
N GLU A 344 -27.13 33.55 -12.57
CA GLU A 344 -27.29 35.00 -12.73
C GLU A 344 -28.08 35.58 -11.56
N VAL A 345 -27.58 36.67 -10.98
CA VAL A 345 -28.22 37.30 -9.81
C VAL A 345 -29.59 37.87 -10.17
N THR A 346 -29.74 38.40 -11.39
CA THR A 346 -31.05 38.86 -11.92
C THR A 346 -32.07 37.72 -11.91
N ARG A 347 -31.68 36.52 -12.34
CA ARG A 347 -32.56 35.34 -12.30
C ARG A 347 -32.97 35.00 -10.87
N ILE A 348 -32.03 34.98 -9.92
CA ILE A 348 -32.30 34.67 -8.51
C ILE A 348 -33.28 35.69 -7.90
N VAL A 349 -33.04 36.98 -8.12
CA VAL A 349 -33.84 38.06 -7.50
C VAL A 349 -35.21 38.18 -8.17
N ASP A 350 -35.27 38.19 -9.50
CA ASP A 350 -36.50 38.49 -10.24
C ASP A 350 -37.48 37.31 -10.29
N HIS A 351 -36.99 36.08 -10.11
CA HIS A 351 -37.79 34.86 -10.23
C HIS A 351 -38.11 34.20 -8.90
N GLY A 352 -38.04 34.93 -7.77
CA GLY A 352 -38.64 34.49 -6.51
C GLY A 352 -37.86 33.44 -5.72
N TYR A 353 -36.52 33.36 -5.88
CA TYR A 353 -35.67 32.49 -5.05
C TYR A 353 -35.38 33.11 -3.67
N CYS A 354 -35.57 34.42 -3.51
CA CYS A 354 -35.35 35.10 -2.23
C CYS A 354 -36.59 35.01 -1.34
N SER A 355 -36.38 35.03 -0.02
CA SER A 355 -37.43 35.16 0.98
C SER A 355 -38.15 36.52 0.84
N LYS A 356 -39.25 36.69 1.57
CA LYS A 356 -39.98 37.98 1.61
C LYS A 356 -39.13 39.13 2.14
N ASP A 357 -38.16 38.81 2.99
CA ASP A 357 -37.23 39.75 3.60
C ASP A 357 -36.01 40.01 2.69
N GLY A 358 -35.95 39.36 1.53
CA GLY A 358 -34.88 39.51 0.56
C GLY A 358 -33.68 38.57 0.77
N ASP A 359 -33.78 37.63 1.70
CA ASP A 359 -32.70 36.70 2.02
C ASP A 359 -32.63 35.56 1.00
N LEU A 360 -31.42 35.07 0.72
CA LEU A 360 -31.22 33.90 -0.13
C LEU A 360 -30.71 32.73 0.73
N ILE A 361 -31.40 31.58 0.64
CA ILE A 361 -30.98 30.34 1.31
C ILE A 361 -30.23 29.48 0.29
N ILE A 362 -29.01 29.06 0.65
CA ILE A 362 -28.15 28.25 -0.20
C ILE A 362 -27.68 27.04 0.59
N CYS A 363 -27.90 25.84 0.06
CA CYS A 363 -27.37 24.59 0.60
C CYS A 363 -26.13 24.18 -0.18
N ILE A 364 -25.02 24.01 0.52
CA ILE A 364 -23.72 23.70 -0.08
C ILE A 364 -23.18 22.41 0.53
N GLY A 365 -22.65 21.52 -0.32
CA GLY A 365 -22.05 20.26 0.11
C GLY A 365 -20.80 19.93 -0.70
N ILE A 366 -19.80 19.36 -0.04
CA ILE A 366 -18.55 18.93 -0.67
C ILE A 366 -18.30 17.46 -0.31
N ARG A 367 -17.91 16.67 -1.31
CA ARG A 367 -17.52 15.27 -1.11
C ARG A 367 -16.40 14.86 -2.08
N PRO A 368 -15.70 13.74 -1.85
CA PRO A 368 -14.79 13.18 -2.83
C PRO A 368 -15.57 12.72 -4.07
N ALA A 369 -14.98 12.87 -5.27
CA ALA A 369 -15.68 12.54 -6.52
C ALA A 369 -16.05 11.05 -6.67
N ASN A 370 -15.33 10.15 -5.99
CA ASN A 370 -15.65 8.71 -5.94
C ASN A 370 -14.94 8.03 -4.77
N ALA A 371 -15.33 6.77 -4.50
CA ALA A 371 -14.76 5.95 -3.42
C ALA A 371 -13.24 5.73 -3.51
N LEU A 372 -12.64 5.75 -4.71
CA LEU A 372 -11.19 5.61 -4.84
C LEU A 372 -10.49 6.86 -4.32
N ILE A 373 -10.98 8.05 -4.69
CA ILE A 373 -10.46 9.33 -4.21
C ILE A 373 -10.67 9.47 -2.71
N GLU A 374 -11.86 9.12 -2.21
CA GLU A 374 -12.15 9.09 -0.76
C GLU A 374 -11.14 8.22 -0.01
N LYS A 375 -10.89 6.99 -0.49
CA LYS A 375 -9.91 6.09 0.12
C LYS A 375 -8.50 6.70 0.13
N GLN A 376 -8.07 7.33 -0.95
CA GLN A 376 -6.75 7.97 -1.03
C GLN A 376 -6.65 9.16 -0.06
N LEU A 377 -7.69 9.98 0.00
CA LEU A 377 -7.79 11.10 0.92
C LEU A 377 -7.74 10.63 2.38
N LEU A 378 -8.56 9.65 2.75
CA LEU A 378 -8.57 9.09 4.11
C LEU A 378 -7.21 8.52 4.49
N LYS A 379 -6.53 7.84 3.56
CA LYS A 379 -5.17 7.35 3.79
C LYS A 379 -4.19 8.49 4.05
N HIS A 380 -4.25 9.56 3.26
CA HIS A 380 -3.42 10.75 3.46
C HIS A 380 -3.68 11.43 4.81
N LEU A 381 -4.95 11.57 5.21
CA LEU A 381 -5.32 12.12 6.51
C LEU A 381 -4.81 11.25 7.66
N LEU A 382 -4.91 9.92 7.55
CA LEU A 382 -4.37 8.98 8.53
C LEU A 382 -2.84 9.06 8.64
N GLU A 383 -2.14 9.12 7.52
CA GLU A 383 -0.67 9.28 7.49
C GLU A 383 -0.27 10.61 8.17
N LYS A 384 -0.97 11.71 7.88
CA LYS A 384 -0.75 13.01 8.53
C LYS A 384 -1.02 12.97 10.04
N MET A 385 -2.06 12.26 10.48
CA MET A 385 -2.33 12.07 11.90
C MET A 385 -1.24 11.22 12.58
N ALA A 386 -0.76 10.17 11.92
CA ALA A 386 0.32 9.33 12.43
C ALA A 386 1.62 10.13 12.59
N SER A 387 2.02 10.93 11.59
CA SER A 387 3.21 11.79 11.70
C SER A 387 3.09 12.82 12.83
N LYS A 388 1.91 13.42 13.04
CA LYS A 388 1.69 14.29 14.20
C LYS A 388 1.85 13.54 15.53
N ILE A 389 1.39 12.28 15.61
CA ILE A 389 1.57 11.45 16.81
C ILE A 389 3.05 11.13 17.04
N GLU A 390 3.81 10.84 15.98
CA GLU A 390 5.26 10.62 16.06
C GLU A 390 6.01 11.90 16.50
N GLU A 391 5.67 13.07 15.97
CA GLU A 391 6.22 14.35 16.44
C GLU A 391 5.93 14.60 17.93
N TYR A 392 4.72 14.25 18.41
CA TYR A 392 4.41 14.30 19.84
C TYR A 392 5.19 13.26 20.66
N ASP A 393 5.50 12.11 20.07
CA ASP A 393 6.32 11.07 20.72
C ASP A 393 7.81 11.43 20.72
N ASP A 394 8.29 12.28 19.79
CA ASP A 394 9.66 12.81 19.75
C ASP A 394 9.86 14.04 20.67
N GLU A 395 8.83 14.88 20.84
CA GLU A 395 8.87 16.02 21.78
C GLU A 395 8.86 15.60 23.26
N TYR A 396 8.40 14.38 23.54
CA TYR A 396 8.33 13.83 24.89
C TYR A 396 9.23 12.62 25.01
N SER A 397 10.03 12.54 26.07
CA SER A 397 10.73 11.29 26.38
C SER A 397 9.73 10.31 26.99
N ILE A 398 9.21 9.38 26.19
CA ILE A 398 8.10 8.49 26.58
C ILE A 398 8.61 7.12 27.01
N GLN A 399 7.98 6.56 28.04
CA GLN A 399 8.21 5.19 28.48
C GLN A 399 6.90 4.47 28.77
N ARG A 400 6.93 3.14 28.60
CA ARG A 400 5.84 2.23 28.95
C ARG A 400 6.30 1.35 30.11
N TYR A 401 5.46 1.20 31.12
CA TYR A 401 5.77 0.38 32.30
C TYR A 401 4.54 -0.43 32.73
N GLN A 402 4.77 -1.68 33.10
CA GLN A 402 3.73 -2.60 33.59
C GLN A 402 3.92 -2.80 35.08
N ILE A 403 2.83 -2.71 35.84
CA ILE A 403 2.86 -2.92 37.29
C ILE A 403 1.61 -3.64 37.78
N MET A 404 1.80 -4.56 38.73
CA MET A 404 0.72 -5.24 39.42
C MET A 404 0.12 -4.34 40.51
N SER A 405 -1.21 -4.28 40.59
CA SER A 405 -1.95 -3.47 41.57
C SER A 405 -1.71 -3.86 43.04
N ASN A 406 -1.24 -5.08 43.32
CA ASN A 406 -0.86 -5.53 44.67
C ASN A 406 0.42 -4.84 45.19
N GLY A 407 1.20 -4.19 44.33
CA GLY A 407 2.40 -3.44 44.71
C GLY A 407 2.11 -2.13 45.45
N PHE A 408 0.87 -1.63 45.41
CA PHE A 408 0.49 -0.36 46.03
C PHE A 408 -0.04 -0.55 47.45
N GLY A 409 0.86 -0.66 48.43
CA GLY A 409 0.50 -0.45 49.84
C GLY A 409 0.05 0.99 50.08
N LYS A 410 -0.82 1.24 51.08
CA LYS A 410 -1.30 2.61 51.45
C LYS A 410 -0.17 3.62 51.67
N ASP A 411 1.04 3.15 51.97
CA ASP A 411 2.22 3.98 52.23
C ASP A 411 3.38 3.82 51.24
N ASN A 412 3.24 2.95 50.23
CA ASN A 412 4.31 2.70 49.27
C ASN A 412 4.07 3.48 47.98
N ILE A 413 5.01 4.38 47.66
CA ILE A 413 5.11 5.01 46.34
C ILE A 413 5.85 4.02 45.45
N VAL A 414 5.20 3.54 44.39
CA VAL A 414 5.91 2.76 43.38
C VAL A 414 6.51 3.71 42.36
N LYS A 415 7.83 3.70 42.27
CA LYS A 415 8.58 4.50 41.29
C LYS A 415 8.57 3.79 39.95
N CYS A 416 8.16 4.50 38.91
CA CYS A 416 8.33 4.07 37.53
C CYS A 416 9.80 4.24 37.13
N PRO A 417 10.26 3.49 36.12
CA PRO A 417 11.58 3.68 35.54
C PRO A 417 11.83 5.16 35.15
N THR A 418 13.06 5.60 35.39
CA THR A 418 13.50 6.97 35.13
C THR A 418 13.57 7.22 33.63
N ILE A 419 13.04 8.35 33.18
CA ILE A 419 13.21 8.86 31.81
C ILE A 419 14.19 10.02 31.80
N TYR A 420 14.89 10.21 30.69
CA TYR A 420 15.81 11.33 30.50
C TYR A 420 15.23 12.22 29.40
N ASP A 421 15.12 13.52 29.68
CA ASP A 421 14.69 14.48 28.68
C ASP A 421 15.84 14.85 27.70
N VAL A 422 15.52 15.69 26.72
CA VAL A 422 16.47 16.22 25.73
C VAL A 422 17.66 16.97 26.34
N ASN A 423 17.52 17.47 27.58
CA ASN A 423 18.57 18.16 28.32
C ASN A 423 19.35 17.20 29.24
N SER A 424 19.18 15.88 29.07
CA SER A 424 19.75 14.84 29.93
C SER A 424 19.32 14.94 31.40
N CYS A 425 18.25 15.67 31.70
CA CYS A 425 17.70 15.72 33.05
C CYS A 425 16.86 14.46 33.29
N SER A 426 17.08 13.82 34.43
CA SER A 426 16.40 12.59 34.79
C SER A 426 15.10 12.88 35.53
N TRP A 427 14.03 12.19 35.15
CA TRP A 427 12.69 12.32 35.71
C TRP A 427 12.18 10.97 36.19
N SER A 428 11.75 10.91 37.45
CA SER A 428 11.19 9.72 38.08
C SER A 428 9.71 9.97 38.40
N PHE A 429 8.84 9.18 37.81
CA PHE A 429 7.42 9.18 38.16
C PHE A 429 7.16 8.24 39.33
N GLY A 430 6.24 8.61 40.20
CA GLY A 430 5.76 7.79 41.29
C GLY A 430 4.24 7.67 41.26
N ILE A 431 3.72 6.49 41.58
CA ILE A 431 2.28 6.29 41.77
C ILE A 431 2.05 5.78 43.18
N LYS A 432 1.07 6.37 43.87
CA LYS A 432 0.64 5.96 45.21
C LYS A 432 -0.85 5.72 45.23
N LYS A 433 -1.29 4.61 45.83
CA LYS A 433 -2.71 4.36 46.08
C LYS A 433 -3.19 5.23 47.23
N TYR A 434 -4.17 6.09 46.95
CA TYR A 434 -4.72 7.03 47.93
C TYR A 434 -6.00 6.48 48.57
N SER A 435 -6.83 5.80 47.77
CA SER A 435 -8.02 5.10 48.25
C SER A 435 -8.20 3.77 47.49
N ARG A 436 -9.30 3.04 47.76
CA ARG A 436 -9.62 1.83 47.00
C ARG A 436 -9.82 2.11 45.51
N SER A 437 -10.32 3.29 45.15
CA SER A 437 -10.65 3.68 43.77
C SER A 437 -9.90 4.94 43.31
N SER A 438 -8.76 5.26 43.94
CA SER A 438 -7.95 6.39 43.48
C SER A 438 -6.43 6.23 43.61
N LEU A 439 -5.73 6.71 42.58
CA LEU A 439 -4.27 6.72 42.46
C LEU A 439 -3.78 8.16 42.35
N GLY A 440 -2.78 8.52 43.15
CA GLY A 440 -2.06 9.79 43.06
C GLY A 440 -0.76 9.64 42.27
N VAL A 441 -0.49 10.61 41.38
CA VAL A 441 0.73 10.66 40.57
C VAL A 441 1.69 11.72 41.13
N TYR A 442 2.96 11.34 41.15
CA TYR A 442 4.10 12.15 41.58
C TYR A 442 5.11 12.20 40.43
N ILE A 443 5.85 13.29 40.35
CA ILE A 443 7.02 13.40 39.50
C ILE A 443 8.16 14.01 40.31
N GLN A 444 9.36 13.57 40.03
CA GLN A 444 10.58 14.10 40.62
C GLN A 444 11.64 14.28 39.54
N SER A 445 12.37 15.39 39.59
CA SER A 445 13.51 15.66 38.72
C SER A 445 14.82 15.55 39.48
N SER A 446 15.91 15.17 38.80
CA SER A 446 17.27 15.38 39.32
C SER A 446 17.66 16.85 39.39
N ASN A 447 17.02 17.71 38.60
CA ASN A 447 17.22 19.16 38.65
C ASN A 447 16.03 19.84 39.35
N TYR A 448 16.26 20.34 40.57
CA TYR A 448 15.21 20.91 41.42
C TYR A 448 14.59 22.22 40.91
N SER A 449 15.21 22.89 39.92
CA SER A 449 14.68 24.11 39.30
C SER A 449 13.97 23.85 37.97
N ALA A 450 14.05 22.64 37.42
CA ALA A 450 13.50 22.35 36.10
C ALA A 450 11.97 22.41 36.10
N THR A 451 11.42 23.06 35.09
CA THR A 451 9.98 23.06 34.81
C THR A 451 9.68 22.12 33.66
N CYS A 452 8.55 21.41 33.72
CA CYS A 452 8.19 20.49 32.64
C CYS A 452 6.67 20.40 32.45
N ARG A 453 6.28 19.98 31.24
CA ARG A 453 4.98 19.36 30.99
C ARG A 453 5.18 17.86 30.98
N ALA A 454 4.37 17.16 31.72
CA ALA A 454 4.36 15.72 31.79
C ALA A 454 2.97 15.19 31.45
N PHE A 455 2.89 13.93 31.05
CA PHE A 455 1.62 13.22 31.01
C PHE A 455 1.78 11.84 31.62
N MET A 456 0.68 11.32 32.13
CA MET A 456 0.57 9.92 32.50
C MET A 456 -0.77 9.39 32.01
N GLU A 457 -0.72 8.22 31.41
CA GLU A 457 -1.85 7.44 30.94
C GLU A 457 -1.83 6.11 31.70
N ILE A 458 -2.97 5.78 32.30
CA ILE A 458 -3.17 4.51 32.99
C ILE A 458 -4.25 3.74 32.24
N LYS A 459 -3.89 2.53 31.81
CA LYS A 459 -4.80 1.57 31.23
C LYS A 459 -4.97 0.39 32.19
N TYR A 460 -6.21 0.10 32.54
CA TYR A 460 -6.59 -0.99 33.45
C TYR A 460 -7.85 -1.73 32.96
N ASN A 461 -8.03 -2.95 33.46
CA ASN A 461 -9.10 -3.91 33.13
C ASN A 461 -8.99 -4.54 31.73
N ASN A 462 -8.60 -5.82 31.70
CA ASN A 462 -8.23 -6.59 30.50
C ASN A 462 -9.36 -6.91 29.52
N ASN A 463 -10.61 -6.47 29.75
CA ASN A 463 -11.73 -6.71 28.82
C ASN A 463 -12.49 -5.45 28.36
N LYS A 464 -12.20 -4.26 28.91
CA LYS A 464 -12.83 -2.99 28.49
C LYS A 464 -11.84 -1.83 28.30
N ALA A 465 -10.56 -2.00 28.62
CA ALA A 465 -9.50 -1.02 28.38
C ALA A 465 -9.90 0.41 28.76
N ILE A 466 -10.13 0.66 30.05
CA ILE A 466 -10.40 2.02 30.51
C ILE A 466 -9.07 2.78 30.45
N ILE A 467 -9.03 3.83 29.64
CA ILE A 467 -7.87 4.72 29.50
C ILE A 467 -8.17 6.02 30.22
N GLN A 468 -7.41 6.33 31.26
CA GLN A 468 -7.41 7.66 31.87
C GLN A 468 -6.08 8.35 31.59
N ARG A 469 -6.14 9.60 31.13
CA ARG A 469 -4.97 10.43 30.81
C ARG A 469 -5.00 11.70 31.62
N CYS A 470 -3.86 12.09 32.16
CA CYS A 470 -3.66 13.41 32.75
C CYS A 470 -2.50 14.13 32.08
N SER A 471 -2.62 15.45 32.00
CA SER A 471 -1.52 16.36 31.70
C SER A 471 -1.13 17.06 33.00
N LEU A 472 0.15 17.04 33.31
CA LEU A 472 0.75 17.57 34.52
C LEU A 472 1.67 18.71 34.14
N GLN A 473 1.69 19.75 34.96
CA GLN A 473 2.73 20.77 34.89
C GLN A 473 3.47 20.76 36.22
N TYR A 474 4.79 20.62 36.16
CA TYR A 474 5.65 20.56 37.34
C TYR A 474 6.52 21.82 37.39
N PHE A 475 6.49 22.51 38.53
CA PHE A 475 7.19 23.77 38.77
C PHE A 475 8.29 23.61 39.84
N GLY A 476 9.18 22.63 39.64
CA GLY A 476 10.39 22.46 40.44
C GLY A 476 10.13 22.30 41.94
N ARG A 477 10.89 23.07 42.75
CA ARG A 477 10.94 23.01 44.22
C ARG A 477 9.57 23.17 44.91
N THR A 478 8.58 23.81 44.26
CA THR A 478 7.26 24.07 44.84
C THR A 478 6.33 22.86 44.85
N ASP A 479 6.58 21.89 43.96
CA ASP A 479 5.75 20.70 43.75
C ASP A 479 6.41 19.41 44.26
N TYR A 480 7.61 19.52 44.82
CA TYR A 480 8.35 18.38 45.35
C TYR A 480 7.56 17.68 46.48
N GLY A 481 7.23 16.40 46.27
CA GLY A 481 6.49 15.59 47.24
C GLY A 481 4.97 15.81 47.25
N LYS A 482 4.42 16.66 46.37
CA LYS A 482 2.97 16.84 46.21
C LYS A 482 2.40 15.89 45.17
N ILE A 483 1.12 15.54 45.35
CA ILE A 483 0.34 14.85 44.31
C ILE A 483 0.03 15.87 43.22
N LEU A 484 0.49 15.60 42.00
CA LEU A 484 0.22 16.47 40.86
C LEU A 484 -1.14 16.21 40.22
N HIS A 485 -1.60 14.96 40.29
CA HIS A 485 -2.93 14.58 39.81
C HIS A 485 -3.44 13.35 40.55
N ARG A 486 -4.75 13.26 40.68
CA ARG A 486 -5.44 12.11 41.24
C ARG A 486 -6.38 11.54 40.19
N PHE A 487 -6.16 10.29 39.83
CA PHE A 487 -7.12 9.50 39.07
C PHE A 487 -8.18 8.99 40.05
N ASP A 488 -9.39 9.53 39.96
CA ASP A 488 -10.54 9.14 40.79
C ASP A 488 -11.49 8.22 40.01
N LYS A 489 -12.37 7.52 40.73
CA LYS A 489 -13.37 6.59 40.16
C LYS A 489 -12.73 5.43 39.38
N LEU A 490 -11.62 4.90 39.88
CA LEU A 490 -11.09 3.61 39.46
C LEU A 490 -11.90 2.48 40.12
N ASP A 491 -13.22 2.53 39.95
CA ASP A 491 -14.13 1.50 40.40
C ASP A 491 -13.75 0.23 39.62
N ASP A 492 -13.59 -0.90 40.31
CA ASP A 492 -13.11 -2.19 39.79
C ASP A 492 -11.57 -2.37 39.67
N LEU A 493 -10.74 -1.56 40.35
CA LEU A 493 -9.31 -1.91 40.47
C LEU A 493 -9.10 -3.01 41.51
N ASP A 494 -9.17 -4.26 41.09
CA ASP A 494 -8.91 -5.42 41.94
C ASP A 494 -7.43 -5.47 42.32
N ASN A 495 -7.10 -6.09 43.45
CA ASN A 495 -5.71 -6.14 43.93
C ASN A 495 -4.80 -6.98 43.01
N GLU A 496 -5.33 -7.68 42.01
CA GLU A 496 -4.56 -8.51 41.06
C GLU A 496 -4.53 -7.94 39.62
N ASP A 497 -5.08 -6.76 39.37
CA ASP A 497 -5.06 -6.14 38.06
C ASP A 497 -3.66 -5.68 37.62
N MET A 498 -3.36 -5.90 36.33
CA MET A 498 -2.19 -5.32 35.69
C MET A 498 -2.51 -3.91 35.21
N LEU A 499 -1.74 -2.94 35.71
CA LEU A 499 -1.75 -1.56 35.22
C LEU A 499 -0.71 -1.40 34.11
N LEU A 500 -1.17 -0.93 32.96
CA LEU A 500 -0.32 -0.49 31.84
C LEU A 500 -0.18 1.02 31.92
N LEU A 501 1.04 1.49 32.19
CA LEU A 501 1.36 2.90 32.31
C LEU A 501 2.09 3.36 31.06
N ARG A 502 1.67 4.50 30.50
CA ARG A 502 2.43 5.26 29.50
C ARG A 502 2.62 6.66 30.05
N TYR A 503 3.86 7.11 30.17
CA TYR A 503 4.15 8.44 30.69
C TYR A 503 5.30 9.06 29.91
N GLY A 504 5.33 10.39 29.90
CA GLY A 504 6.38 11.14 29.23
C GLY A 504 6.56 12.53 29.80
N VAL A 505 7.75 13.09 29.58
CA VAL A 505 8.11 14.45 30.01
C VAL A 505 8.66 15.23 28.83
N ARG A 506 8.28 16.51 28.79
CA ARG A 506 8.89 17.55 27.98
C ARG A 506 9.40 18.65 28.91
N ALA A 507 10.72 18.85 28.94
CA ALA A 507 11.30 20.01 29.61
C ALA A 507 10.78 21.29 28.98
N LEU A 508 10.38 22.26 29.80
CA LEU A 508 10.08 23.59 29.33
C LEU A 508 11.34 24.46 29.44
N PRO A 509 11.50 25.47 28.57
CA PRO A 509 12.52 26.49 28.78
C PRO A 509 12.31 27.13 30.16
N ASP A 510 13.39 27.37 30.89
CA ASP A 510 13.32 28.14 32.14
C ASP A 510 12.66 29.48 31.82
N ALA A 511 11.61 29.84 32.57
CA ALA A 511 11.01 31.16 32.44
C ALA A 511 12.10 32.21 32.70
N PRO A 512 12.23 33.25 31.85
CA PRO A 512 13.19 34.31 32.11
C PRO A 512 12.91 34.90 33.50
N SER A 513 13.92 34.82 34.36
CA SER A 513 13.93 35.30 35.75
C SER A 513 13.62 36.78 35.88
#